data_AF-A0A8T3UQP6-F1
#
_entry.id   AF-A0A8T3UQP6-F1
#
_cell.length_a   1.000
_cell.length_b   1.000
_cell.length_c   1.000
_cell.angle_alpha   90.00
_cell.angle_beta   90.00
_cell.angle_gamma   90.00
#
_symmetry.space_group_name_H-M   'P 1'
#
loop_
_entity.id
_entity.type
_entity.pdbx_description
1 polymer ?
#
loop_
_entity_poly.entity_id
_entity_poly.type
_entity_poly.pdbx_seq_one_letter_code
_entity_poly.pdbx_strand_id
1 'polypeptide(L)'
;MEDKEFDRLLKISRIKLDEKEKQRIKRDIEDILEYFDSVNKFDESKNKLAFHPVEINGEPRKDEVEKFEDRDELLSNTKTYRGFVVGPKI
;
A
#
# COMPACT_ATOMS: atom_id res chain seq x y z
N MET A 1 11.81 -13.51 -12.47
CA MET A 1 11.35 -13.74 -11.08
C MET A 1 10.91 -15.19 -10.93
N GLU A 2 11.25 -15.87 -9.83
CA GLU A 2 10.76 -17.24 -9.60
C GLU A 2 9.26 -17.23 -9.23
N ASP A 3 8.52 -18.30 -9.55
CA ASP A 3 7.08 -18.37 -9.23
C ASP A 3 6.81 -18.24 -7.72
N LYS A 4 7.70 -18.82 -6.91
CA LYS A 4 7.63 -18.76 -5.44
C LYS A 4 7.78 -17.33 -4.91
N GLU A 5 8.60 -16.51 -5.56
CA GLU A 5 8.77 -15.10 -5.19
C GLU A 5 7.52 -14.30 -5.54
N PHE A 6 6.94 -14.54 -6.72
CA PHE A 6 5.71 -13.89 -7.15
C PHE A 6 4.53 -14.26 -6.24
N ASP A 7 4.40 -15.54 -5.86
CA ASP A 7 3.38 -15.98 -4.91
C ASP A 7 3.53 -15.35 -3.53
N ARG A 8 4.78 -15.14 -3.08
CA ARG A 8 5.05 -14.42 -1.83
C ARG A 8 4.62 -12.96 -1.94
N LEU A 9 4.89 -12.30 -3.06
CA LEU A 9 4.46 -10.93 -3.32
C LEU A 9 2.92 -10.81 -3.24
N LEU A 10 2.19 -11.69 -3.94
CA LEU A 10 0.72 -11.73 -3.90
C LEU A 10 0.17 -11.91 -2.48
N LYS A 11 0.80 -12.80 -1.70
CA LYS A 11 0.41 -13.06 -0.30
C LYS A 11 0.61 -11.84 0.60
N ILE A 12 1.70 -11.09 0.43
CA ILE A 12 1.99 -9.88 1.20
C ILE A 12 1.01 -8.77 0.81
N SER A 13 0.72 -8.63 -0.48
CA SER A 13 -0.20 -7.62 -1.00
C SER A 13 -1.68 -7.96 -0.82
N ARG A 14 -2.02 -9.15 -0.28
CA ARG A 14 -3.40 -9.64 -0.13
C ARG A 14 -4.18 -9.73 -1.46
N ILE A 15 -3.48 -10.01 -2.55
CA ILE A 15 -4.06 -10.14 -3.89
C ILE A 15 -4.22 -11.62 -4.22
N LYS A 16 -5.40 -12.00 -4.72
CA LYS A 16 -5.66 -13.32 -5.28
C LYS A 16 -5.90 -13.15 -6.78
N LEU A 17 -5.17 -13.93 -7.58
CA LEU A 17 -5.26 -13.95 -9.03
C LEU A 17 -5.61 -15.36 -9.50
N ASP A 18 -6.23 -15.47 -10.67
CA ASP A 18 -6.29 -16.74 -11.38
C ASP A 18 -4.95 -17.04 -12.11
N GLU A 19 -4.82 -18.24 -12.66
CA GLU A 19 -3.58 -18.66 -13.33
C GLU A 19 -3.24 -17.83 -14.58
N LYS A 20 -4.24 -17.35 -15.33
CA LYS A 20 -4.01 -16.54 -16.52
C LYS A 20 -3.55 -15.14 -16.14
N GLU A 21 -4.21 -14.54 -15.15
CA GLU A 21 -3.83 -13.25 -14.59
C GLU A 21 -2.43 -13.29 -13.98
N LYS A 22 -2.13 -14.38 -13.26
CA LYS A 22 -0.82 -14.59 -12.64
C LYS A 22 0.30 -14.59 -13.68
N GLN A 23 0.14 -15.33 -14.78
CA GLN A 23 1.14 -15.36 -15.86
C GLN A 23 1.32 -14.00 -16.54
N ARG A 24 0.22 -13.29 -16.81
CA ARG A 24 0.28 -11.96 -17.43
C ARG A 24 0.96 -10.94 -16.51
N ILE A 25 0.48 -10.81 -15.28
CA ILE A 25 0.99 -9.81 -14.33
C ILE A 25 2.44 -10.12 -13.95
N LYS A 26 2.81 -11.40 -13.82
CA LYS A 26 4.21 -11.76 -13.57
C LYS A 26 5.13 -11.22 -14.66
N ARG A 27 4.75 -11.40 -15.93
CA ARG A 27 5.51 -10.87 -17.07
C ARG A 27 5.56 -9.34 -17.03
N ASP A 28 4.42 -8.68 -16.81
CA ASP A 28 4.39 -7.21 -16.73
C ASP A 28 5.32 -6.69 -15.61
N ILE A 29 5.39 -7.37 -14.47
CA ILE A 29 6.27 -7.02 -13.36
C ILE A 29 7.75 -7.25 -13.72
N GLU A 30 8.07 -8.30 -14.47
CA GLU A 30 9.44 -8.53 -14.97
C GLU A 30 9.88 -7.43 -15.93
N ASP A 31 9.02 -7.03 -16.87
CA ASP A 31 9.29 -5.94 -17.81
C ASP A 31 9.47 -4.60 -17.07
N ILE A 32 8.67 -4.35 -16.02
CA ILE A 32 8.82 -3.17 -15.15
C ILE A 32 10.16 -3.19 -14.43
N LEU A 33 10.56 -4.32 -13.83
CA LEU A 33 11.83 -4.42 -13.12
C LEU A 33 13.02 -4.19 -14.06
N GLU A 34 12.99 -4.76 -15.26
CA GLU A 34 14.02 -4.53 -16.27
C GLU A 34 14.10 -3.05 -16.69
N TYR A 35 12.96 -2.36 -16.80
CA TYR A 35 12.95 -0.92 -17.04
C TYR A 35 13.59 -0.13 -15.87
N PHE A 36 13.29 -0.50 -14.63
CA PHE A 36 13.83 0.17 -13.44
C PHE A 36 15.34 -0.08 -13.25
N ASP A 37 15.92 -1.14 -13.82
CA ASP A 37 17.38 -1.35 -13.83
C ASP A 37 18.13 -0.21 -14.55
N SER A 38 17.46 0.58 -15.40
CA SER A 38 18.03 1.79 -15.97
C SER A 38 18.41 2.85 -14.93
N VAL A 39 17.75 2.86 -13.77
CA VAL A 39 18.03 3.79 -12.65
C VAL A 39 19.37 3.48 -11.99
N ASN A 40 19.79 2.20 -11.95
CA ASN A 40 21.07 1.79 -11.39
C ASN A 40 22.30 2.36 -12.12
N LYS A 41 22.11 2.98 -13.30
CA LYS A 41 23.18 3.63 -14.07
C LYS A 41 23.59 4.99 -13.50
N PHE A 42 22.80 5.57 -12.59
CA PHE A 42 23.09 6.85 -11.96
C PHE A 42 23.82 6.65 -10.62
N ASP A 43 24.89 7.42 -10.38
CA ASP A 43 25.61 7.40 -9.10
C ASP A 43 24.85 8.24 -8.06
N GLU A 44 24.26 7.57 -7.07
CA GLU A 44 23.47 8.20 -6.00
C GLU A 44 24.26 8.43 -4.71
N SER A 45 25.55 8.06 -4.67
CA SER A 45 26.37 8.07 -3.43
C SER A 45 26.51 9.44 -2.76
N LYS A 46 26.29 10.52 -3.51
CA LYS A 46 26.41 11.92 -3.04
C LYS A 46 25.06 12.62 -2.85
N ASN A 47 23.96 11.99 -3.22
CA ASN A 47 22.64 12.61 -3.17
C ASN A 47 21.95 12.34 -1.83
N LYS A 48 21.40 13.39 -1.21
CA LYS A 48 20.52 13.22 -0.06
C LYS A 48 19.17 12.69 -0.55
N LEU A 49 18.62 11.69 0.15
CA LEU A 49 17.28 11.19 -0.14
C LEU A 49 16.25 12.33 -0.02
N ALA A 50 15.45 12.52 -1.07
CA ALA A 50 14.37 13.49 -1.10
C ALA A 50 13.08 12.83 -0.57
N PHE A 51 12.85 12.92 0.75
CA PHE A 51 11.63 12.37 1.37
C PHE A 51 10.38 13.21 1.09
N HIS A 52 10.54 14.53 1.07
CA HIS A 52 9.49 15.49 0.79
C HIS A 52 10.01 16.52 -0.22
N PRO A 53 9.20 16.95 -1.20
CA PRO A 53 9.60 17.98 -2.17
C PRO A 53 9.75 19.37 -1.54
N VAL A 54 9.21 19.57 -0.34
CA VAL A 54 9.30 20.79 0.46
C VAL A 54 9.78 20.46 1.86
N GLU A 55 10.41 21.42 2.53
CA GLU A 55 10.79 21.26 3.93
C GLU A 55 9.55 21.26 4.82
N ILE A 56 9.32 20.15 5.52
CA ILE A 56 8.23 20.01 6.49
C ILE A 56 8.83 20.04 7.88
N ASN A 57 8.41 21.01 8.68
CA ASN A 57 8.71 21.05 10.11
C ASN A 57 7.67 20.19 10.85
N GLY A 58 8.13 19.31 11.73
CA GLY A 58 7.26 18.47 12.55
C GLY A 58 6.59 19.28 13.65
N GLU A 59 5.51 19.99 13.33
CA GLU A 59 4.70 20.66 14.34
C GLU A 59 3.77 19.63 15.02
N PRO A 60 3.83 19.47 16.35
CA PRO A 60 2.92 18.58 17.05
C PRO A 60 1.50 19.15 16.98
N ARG A 61 0.52 18.27 16.71
CA ARG A 61 -0.90 18.60 16.89
C ARG A 61 -1.14 18.97 18.36
N LYS A 62 -1.94 20.01 18.61
CA LYS A 62 -2.39 20.39 19.97
C LYS A 62 -3.21 19.27 20.60
N ASP A 63 -3.14 19.15 21.93
CA ASP A 63 -3.92 18.19 22.70
C ASP A 63 -5.34 18.73 22.98
N GLU A 64 -6.13 18.84 21.91
CA GLU A 64 -7.52 19.28 21.95
C GLU A 64 -8.44 18.11 21.58
N VAL A 65 -9.56 17.97 22.30
CA VAL A 65 -10.57 16.93 22.09
C VAL A 65 -11.55 17.39 21.02
N GLU A 66 -11.63 16.65 19.92
CA GLU A 66 -12.64 16.82 18.88
C GLU A 66 -13.75 15.78 19.06
N LYS A 67 -15.01 16.19 18.88
CA LYS A 67 -16.16 15.29 18.94
C LYS A 67 -16.41 14.68 17.57
N PHE A 68 -16.59 13.36 17.54
CA PHE A 68 -17.20 12.67 16.40
C PHE A 68 -18.70 12.61 16.63
N GLU A 69 -19.46 13.50 15.98
CA GLU A 69 -20.88 13.70 16.33
C GLU A 69 -21.81 12.64 15.73
N ASP A 70 -21.50 12.10 14.54
CA ASP A 70 -22.38 11.17 13.85
C ASP A 70 -21.75 9.76 13.70
N ARG A 71 -22.09 8.89 14.65
CA ARG A 71 -21.67 7.48 14.62
C ARG A 71 -22.24 6.73 13.42
N ASP A 72 -23.45 7.08 12.99
CA ASP A 72 -24.13 6.35 11.92
C ASP A 72 -23.57 6.77 10.56
N GLU A 73 -23.18 8.04 10.39
CA GLU A 73 -22.42 8.53 9.23
C GLU A 73 -21.08 7.79 9.09
N LEU A 74 -20.32 7.65 10.18
CA LEU A 74 -19.03 6.93 10.18
C LEU A 74 -19.16 5.47 9.75
N LEU A 75 -20.31 4.85 10.01
CA LEU A 75 -20.56 3.45 9.74
C LEU A 75 -21.35 3.22 8.45
N SER A 76 -21.75 4.28 7.75
CA SER A 76 -22.64 4.23 6.58
C SER A 76 -22.06 3.44 5.41
N ASN A 77 -20.72 3.37 5.31
CA ASN A 77 -20.01 2.68 4.22
C ASN A 77 -19.68 1.21 4.49
N THR A 78 -20.18 0.61 5.58
CA THR A 78 -19.82 -0.77 5.94
C THR A 78 -20.98 -1.57 6.53
N LYS A 79 -20.85 -2.90 6.51
CA LYS A 79 -21.82 -3.77 7.17
C LYS A 79 -21.60 -3.72 8.67
N THR A 80 -22.69 -3.46 9.40
CA THR A 80 -22.66 -3.36 10.85
C THR A 80 -23.64 -4.29 11.54
N TYR A 81 -23.31 -4.67 12.76
CA TYR A 81 -24.19 -5.39 13.67
C TYR A 81 -24.01 -4.82 15.08
N ARG A 82 -25.10 -4.32 15.67
CA ARG A 82 -25.10 -3.70 17.00
C ARG A 82 -24.05 -2.59 17.18
N GLY A 83 -23.79 -1.80 16.12
CA GLY A 83 -22.82 -0.70 16.15
C GLY A 83 -21.36 -1.11 15.93
N PHE A 84 -21.10 -2.38 15.58
CA PHE A 84 -19.75 -2.87 15.26
C PHE A 84 -19.63 -3.20 13.77
N VAL A 85 -18.45 -2.98 13.20
CA VAL A 85 -18.11 -3.44 11.85
C VAL A 85 -18.03 -4.97 11.84
N VAL A 86 -18.71 -5.59 10.89
CA VAL A 86 -18.76 -7.06 10.78
C VAL A 86 -17.72 -7.55 9.78
N GLY A 87 -16.83 -8.44 10.23
CA GLY A 87 -15.84 -9.10 9.39
C GLY A 87 -15.87 -10.63 9.55
N PRO A 88 -15.20 -11.38 8.66
CA PRO A 88 -15.02 -12.81 8.80
C PRO A 88 -14.27 -13.12 10.11
N LYS A 89 -14.69 -14.20 10.78
CA LYS A 89 -14.04 -14.69 11.99
C LYS A 89 -12.66 -15.24 11.64
N ILE A 90 -11.66 -14.89 12.45
CA ILE A 90 -10.27 -15.39 12.37
C ILE A 90 -10.17 -16.71 13.12
#